data_AF-A0A329ML38-F1
#
_entry.id   AF-A0A329ML38-F1
#
_cell.length_a   1.000
_cell.length_b   1.000
_cell.length_c   1.000
_cell.angle_alpha   90.00
_cell.angle_beta   90.00
_cell.angle_gamma   90.00
#
_symmetry.space_group_name_H-M   'P 1'
#
loop_
_entity.id
_entity.type
_entity.pdbx_description
1 polymer ?
#
loop_
_entity_poly.entity_id
_entity_poly.type
_entity_poly.pdbx_seq_one_letter_code
_entity_poly.pdbx_strand_id
1 'polypeptide(L)'
;MLRSMFSQKKRIDEGLLLETMQAIEAYRAFIRKQKDQGRTSRPYSLDRLELHIHGFERALDELEQSKYACEQSGAAIGGKRNLEEMNASEWDHYRRHVYFYKNAFIRVFSILDKLGHIMNQVLDLKTERVKSRFSYFTVLRQMHDKKTLPELETRLYQLKNNHQEALSKLRSQRNMEIHSLNAEMADDVKNAGSSDDDGLTPVENIKANMNDLSSCYEMVCRTLLLTFTFLKSKRIC
;
A
#
# COMPACT_ATOMS: atom_id res chain seq x y z
N MET A 1 -10.74 13.00 -4.19
CA MET A 1 -12.09 12.91 -3.61
C MET A 1 -12.13 13.47 -2.19
N LEU A 2 -11.28 12.97 -1.28
CA LEU A 2 -11.32 13.34 0.14
C LEU A 2 -10.96 14.79 0.44
N ARG A 3 -10.16 15.46 -0.41
CA ARG A 3 -9.88 16.90 -0.30
C ARG A 3 -11.11 17.81 -0.24
N SER A 4 -12.22 17.40 -0.86
CA SER A 4 -13.49 18.14 -0.79
C SER A 4 -14.06 18.19 0.64
N MET A 5 -13.81 17.16 1.47
CA MET A 5 -14.20 17.15 2.89
C MET A 5 -13.44 18.20 3.71
N PHE A 6 -12.31 18.69 3.22
CA PHE A 6 -11.47 19.72 3.86
C PHE A 6 -11.58 21.07 3.14
N SER A 7 -12.60 21.26 2.29
CA SER A 7 -12.79 22.46 1.48
C SER A 7 -11.58 22.82 0.60
N GLN A 8 -10.77 21.83 0.21
CA GLN A 8 -9.60 22.01 -0.63
C GLN A 8 -9.89 21.58 -2.08
N LYS A 9 -9.18 22.22 -3.02
CA LYS A 9 -9.24 21.89 -4.44
C LYS A 9 -8.77 20.45 -4.67
N LYS A 10 -9.19 19.86 -5.79
CA LYS A 10 -8.67 18.56 -6.24
C LYS A 10 -7.15 18.66 -6.40
N ARG A 11 -6.45 17.60 -5.99
CA ARG A 11 -5.00 17.44 -6.20
C ARG A 11 -4.68 17.58 -7.69
N ILE A 12 -3.55 18.21 -7.98
CA ILE A 12 -2.87 18.10 -9.27
C ILE A 12 -1.74 17.10 -9.09
N ASP A 13 -1.67 16.10 -9.96
CA ASP A 13 -0.66 15.04 -9.85
C ASP A 13 0.71 15.61 -10.18
N GLU A 14 1.65 15.48 -9.24
CA GLU A 14 3.01 16.01 -9.35
C GLU A 14 4.04 15.07 -8.73
N GLY A 15 5.32 15.31 -9.04
CA GLY A 15 6.46 14.57 -8.54
C GLY A 15 6.34 13.05 -8.74
N LEU A 16 6.76 12.30 -7.72
CA LEU A 16 6.81 10.84 -7.74
C LEU A 16 5.46 10.18 -8.07
N LEU A 17 4.35 10.79 -7.67
CA LEU A 17 3.02 10.27 -7.95
C LEU A 17 2.70 10.36 -9.44
N LEU A 18 2.93 11.52 -10.05
CA LEU A 18 2.74 11.72 -11.49
C LEU A 18 3.60 10.75 -12.30
N GLU A 19 4.89 10.64 -11.94
CA GLU A 19 5.82 9.71 -12.60
C GLU A 19 5.32 8.26 -12.53
N THR A 20 4.82 7.86 -11.35
CA THR A 20 4.28 6.51 -11.15
C THR A 20 3.02 6.27 -11.97
N MET A 21 2.07 7.21 -11.99
CA MET A 21 0.85 7.13 -12.80
C MET A 21 1.18 7.04 -14.29
N GLN A 22 2.12 7.86 -14.76
CA GLN A 22 2.58 7.83 -16.14
C GLN A 22 3.24 6.51 -16.50
N ALA A 23 4.04 5.91 -15.61
CA ALA A 23 4.65 4.59 -15.86
C ALA A 23 3.61 3.47 -15.96
N ILE A 24 2.56 3.51 -15.12
CA ILE A 24 1.44 2.57 -15.17
C ILE A 24 0.71 2.66 -16.52
N GLU A 25 0.26 3.86 -16.91
CA GLU A 25 -0.46 4.06 -18.17
C GLU A 25 0.43 3.77 -19.37
N ALA A 26 1.71 4.14 -19.30
CA ALA A 26 2.70 3.84 -20.32
C ALA A 26 2.84 2.33 -20.59
N TYR A 27 2.82 1.50 -19.56
CA TYR A 27 2.87 0.04 -19.68
C TYR A 27 1.52 -0.52 -20.14
N ARG A 28 0.39 0.00 -19.62
CA ARG A 28 -0.95 -0.38 -20.05
C ARG A 28 -1.18 -0.13 -21.54
N ALA A 29 -0.78 1.03 -22.04
CA ALA A 29 -0.83 1.37 -23.47
C ALA A 29 0.02 0.41 -24.32
N PHE A 30 1.16 -0.04 -23.79
CA PHE A 30 1.94 -1.09 -24.41
C PHE A 30 1.18 -2.43 -24.47
N ILE A 31 0.53 -2.86 -23.38
CA ILE A 31 -0.31 -4.09 -23.39
C ILE A 31 -1.44 -4.00 -24.41
N ARG A 32 -2.15 -2.87 -24.48
CA ARG A 32 -3.21 -2.62 -25.47
C ARG A 32 -2.70 -2.81 -26.90
N LYS A 33 -1.58 -2.19 -27.23
CA LYS A 33 -0.95 -2.34 -28.54
C LYS A 33 -0.58 -3.79 -28.86
N GLN A 34 -0.10 -4.55 -27.87
CA GLN A 34 0.24 -5.96 -28.06
C GLN A 34 -1.00 -6.83 -28.32
N LYS A 35 -2.13 -6.48 -27.68
CA LYS A 35 -3.43 -7.11 -27.92
C LYS A 35 -3.95 -6.83 -29.33
N ASP A 36 -3.91 -5.56 -29.77
CA ASP A 36 -4.36 -5.16 -31.12
C ASP A 36 -3.55 -5.84 -32.24
N GLN A 37 -2.29 -6.19 -31.96
CA GLN A 37 -1.43 -6.94 -32.87
C GLN A 37 -1.69 -8.46 -32.88
N GLY A 38 -2.72 -8.94 -32.19
CA GLY A 38 -3.09 -10.36 -32.18
C GLY A 38 -2.05 -11.27 -31.51
N ARG A 39 -1.19 -10.74 -30.62
CA ARG A 39 -0.19 -11.54 -29.90
C ARG A 39 -0.86 -12.33 -28.77
N THR A 40 -1.58 -13.39 -29.14
CA THR A 40 -2.37 -14.25 -28.25
C THR A 40 -1.64 -15.52 -27.79
N SER A 41 -0.45 -15.82 -28.32
CA SER A 41 0.31 -17.06 -28.03
C SER A 41 0.95 -17.10 -26.64
N ARG A 42 0.39 -16.40 -25.66
CA ARG A 42 0.95 -16.26 -24.31
C ARG A 42 0.20 -17.11 -23.31
N PRO A 43 0.88 -17.54 -22.24
CA PRO A 43 0.24 -18.31 -21.18
C PRO A 43 -0.85 -17.52 -20.42
N TYR A 44 -0.95 -16.20 -20.61
CA TYR A 44 -1.90 -15.34 -19.90
C TYR A 44 -2.69 -14.40 -20.83
N SER A 45 -3.96 -14.16 -20.47
CA SER A 45 -4.84 -13.22 -21.18
C SER A 45 -4.38 -11.77 -20.98
N LEU A 46 -4.10 -11.09 -22.10
CA LEU A 46 -3.74 -9.67 -22.11
C LEU A 46 -4.89 -8.78 -21.63
N ASP A 47 -6.15 -9.18 -21.84
CA ASP A 47 -7.32 -8.46 -21.31
C ASP A 47 -7.32 -8.42 -19.79
N ARG A 48 -7.06 -9.57 -19.17
CA ARG A 48 -6.99 -9.68 -17.71
C ARG A 48 -5.82 -8.87 -17.16
N LEU A 49 -4.67 -8.91 -17.83
CA LEU A 49 -3.50 -8.12 -17.45
C LEU A 49 -3.79 -6.62 -17.53
N GLU A 50 -4.39 -6.14 -18.63
CA GLU A 50 -4.76 -4.73 -18.78
C GLU A 50 -5.73 -4.27 -17.69
N LEU A 51 -6.77 -5.06 -17.42
CA LEU A 51 -7.75 -4.77 -16.36
C LEU A 51 -7.07 -4.66 -14.99
N HIS A 52 -6.16 -5.59 -14.68
CA HIS A 52 -5.41 -5.54 -13.44
C HIS A 52 -4.51 -4.29 -13.37
N ILE A 53 -3.80 -3.94 -14.45
CA ILE A 53 -2.95 -2.74 -14.48
C ILE A 53 -3.77 -1.47 -14.25
N HIS A 54 -4.92 -1.33 -14.92
CA HIS A 54 -5.79 -0.16 -14.77
C HIS A 54 -6.19 0.10 -13.31
N GLY A 55 -6.48 -0.95 -12.55
CA GLY A 55 -6.87 -0.78 -11.16
C GLY A 55 -5.75 -0.24 -10.24
N PHE A 56 -4.49 -0.11 -10.67
CA PHE A 56 -3.45 0.55 -9.86
C PHE A 56 -3.64 2.06 -9.77
N GLU A 57 -4.13 2.70 -10.83
CA GLU A 57 -4.37 4.15 -10.83
C GLU A 57 -5.35 4.50 -9.72
N ARG A 58 -6.45 3.76 -9.63
CA ARG A 58 -7.44 3.90 -8.57
C ARG A 58 -6.85 3.60 -7.20
N ALA A 59 -6.14 2.48 -7.05
CA ALA A 59 -5.58 2.10 -5.76
C ALA A 59 -4.54 3.11 -5.24
N LEU A 60 -3.74 3.69 -6.14
CA LEU A 60 -2.74 4.69 -5.80
C LEU A 60 -3.38 6.03 -5.46
N ASP A 61 -4.44 6.44 -6.15
CA ASP A 61 -5.24 7.61 -5.74
C ASP A 61 -5.88 7.38 -4.36
N GLU A 62 -6.48 6.22 -4.11
CA GLU A 62 -7.06 5.88 -2.80
C GLU A 62 -6.02 5.94 -1.67
N LEU A 63 -4.81 5.40 -1.90
CA LEU A 63 -3.71 5.47 -0.93
C LEU A 63 -3.29 6.92 -0.66
N GLU A 64 -3.08 7.71 -1.71
CA GLU A 64 -2.67 9.11 -1.57
C GLU A 64 -3.73 9.94 -0.85
N GLN A 65 -5.00 9.77 -1.20
CA GLN A 65 -6.10 10.51 -0.58
C GLN A 65 -6.24 10.13 0.90
N SER A 66 -6.06 8.85 1.23
CA SER A 66 -6.10 8.36 2.63
C SER A 66 -4.94 8.94 3.44
N LYS A 67 -3.72 8.93 2.88
CA LYS A 67 -2.55 9.59 3.49
C LYS A 67 -2.82 11.07 3.75
N TYR A 68 -3.29 11.78 2.72
CA TYR A 68 -3.63 13.20 2.86
C TYR A 68 -4.68 13.45 3.95
N ALA A 69 -5.77 12.67 3.98
CA ALA A 69 -6.86 12.87 4.93
C ALA A 69 -6.44 12.56 6.38
N CYS A 70 -5.60 11.55 6.59
CA CYS A 70 -5.05 11.26 7.92
C CYS A 70 -4.03 12.34 8.36
N GLU A 71 -3.26 12.94 7.46
CA GLU A 71 -2.37 14.08 7.77
C GLU A 71 -3.15 15.32 8.20
N GLN A 72 -4.16 15.72 7.44
CA GLN A 72 -4.97 16.88 7.77
C GLN A 72 -5.71 16.70 9.10
N SER A 73 -6.23 15.50 9.35
CA SER A 73 -6.91 15.19 10.62
C SER A 73 -5.91 15.11 11.77
N GLY A 74 -4.73 14.54 11.55
CA GLY A 74 -3.67 14.39 12.54
C GLY A 74 -3.10 15.73 13.02
N ALA A 75 -2.95 16.70 12.10
CA ALA A 75 -2.44 18.03 12.40
C ALA A 75 -3.38 18.86 13.30
N ALA A 76 -4.66 18.50 13.38
CA ALA A 76 -5.67 19.21 14.16
C ALA A 76 -5.82 18.67 15.59
N ILE A 77 -4.98 17.72 16.02
CA ILE A 77 -5.00 17.14 17.36
C ILE A 77 -3.96 17.87 18.21
N GLY A 78 -4.39 18.54 19.28
CA GLY A 78 -3.60 19.48 20.07
C GLY A 78 -2.45 18.91 20.91
N GLY A 79 -1.88 17.76 20.53
CA GLY A 79 -0.68 17.20 21.17
C GLY A 79 -0.89 16.66 22.59
N LYS A 80 -2.13 16.37 22.99
CA LYS A 80 -2.47 15.75 24.28
C LYS A 80 -1.81 14.38 24.44
N ARG A 81 -1.51 14.01 25.67
CA ARG A 81 -0.89 12.70 25.98
C ARG A 81 -1.93 11.60 26.09
N ASN A 82 -3.16 11.95 26.50
CA ASN A 82 -4.25 11.01 26.73
C ASN A 82 -5.50 11.40 25.94
N LEU A 83 -6.32 10.41 25.55
CA LEU A 83 -7.55 10.63 24.78
C LEU A 83 -8.61 11.37 25.58
N GLU A 84 -8.66 11.16 26.89
CA GLU A 84 -9.62 11.76 27.82
C GLU A 84 -9.39 13.27 27.97
N GLU A 85 -8.20 13.77 27.60
CA GLU A 85 -7.85 15.20 27.63
C GLU A 85 -8.30 15.96 26.38
N MET A 86 -8.80 15.24 25.36
CA MET A 86 -9.26 15.83 24.10
C MET A 86 -10.64 16.45 24.25
N ASN A 87 -10.83 17.64 23.69
CA ASN A 87 -12.17 18.19 23.52
C ASN A 87 -12.93 17.48 22.39
N ALA A 88 -14.23 17.77 22.23
CA ALA A 88 -15.08 17.11 21.23
C ALA A 88 -14.55 17.25 19.79
N SER A 89 -13.99 18.42 19.42
CA SER A 89 -13.42 18.65 18.10
C SER A 89 -12.14 17.83 17.88
N GLU A 90 -11.27 17.77 18.89
CA GLU A 90 -10.04 16.97 18.86
C GLU A 90 -10.36 15.48 18.72
N TRP A 91 -11.40 15.01 19.42
CA TRP A 91 -11.90 13.63 19.31
C TRP A 91 -12.36 13.27 17.90
N ASP A 92 -13.09 14.17 17.23
CA ASP A 92 -13.51 13.98 15.85
C ASP A 92 -12.32 13.92 14.88
N HIS A 93 -11.32 14.79 15.10
CA HIS A 93 -10.08 14.77 14.31
C HIS A 93 -9.28 13.49 14.54
N TYR A 94 -9.16 13.04 15.79
CA TYR A 94 -8.51 11.78 16.14
C TYR A 94 -9.19 10.58 15.47
N ARG A 95 -10.52 10.46 15.56
CA ARG A 95 -11.27 9.38 14.91
C ARG A 95 -11.08 9.37 13.40
N ARG A 96 -11.11 10.54 12.75
CA ARG A 96 -10.84 10.66 11.31
C ARG A 96 -9.39 10.27 10.98
N HIS A 97 -8.43 10.71 11.80
CA HIS A 97 -7.02 10.34 11.64
C HIS A 97 -6.86 8.81 11.65
N VAL A 98 -7.34 8.14 12.71
CA VAL A 98 -7.25 6.68 12.86
C VAL A 98 -7.94 5.96 11.69
N TYR A 99 -9.14 6.40 11.31
CA TYR A 99 -9.89 5.80 10.20
C TYR A 99 -9.10 5.85 8.88
N PHE A 100 -8.59 7.03 8.51
CA PHE A 100 -7.84 7.17 7.26
C PHE A 100 -6.46 6.53 7.33
N TYR A 101 -5.81 6.53 8.50
CA TYR A 101 -4.53 5.88 8.72
C TYR A 101 -4.63 4.36 8.51
N LYS A 102 -5.65 3.73 9.11
CA LYS A 102 -5.97 2.31 8.90
C LYS A 102 -6.19 1.97 7.44
N ASN A 103 -7.01 2.77 6.76
CA ASN A 103 -7.25 2.59 5.33
C ASN A 103 -5.95 2.73 4.52
N ALA A 104 -5.11 3.72 4.84
CA ALA A 104 -3.87 3.97 4.11
C ALA A 104 -2.89 2.80 4.24
N PHE A 105 -2.60 2.30 5.45
CA PHE A 105 -1.66 1.18 5.57
C PHE A 105 -2.23 -0.13 4.98
N ILE A 106 -3.54 -0.36 5.03
CA ILE A 106 -4.16 -1.51 4.33
C ILE A 106 -3.96 -1.36 2.82
N ARG A 107 -4.15 -0.15 2.27
CA ARG A 107 -3.94 0.12 0.84
C ARG A 107 -2.49 -0.14 0.41
N VAL A 108 -1.49 0.25 1.21
CA VAL A 108 -0.05 -0.04 0.95
C VAL A 108 0.14 -1.53 0.62
N PHE A 109 -0.32 -2.42 1.49
CA PHE A 109 -0.12 -3.86 1.29
C PHE A 109 -1.00 -4.43 0.16
N SER A 110 -2.22 -3.93 -0.01
CA SER A 110 -3.09 -4.37 -1.11
C SER A 110 -2.48 -4.07 -2.49
N ILE A 111 -1.81 -2.92 -2.64
CA ILE A 111 -1.12 -2.53 -3.87
C ILE A 111 0.08 -3.45 -4.10
N LEU A 112 0.91 -3.67 -3.08
CA LEU A 112 2.05 -4.57 -3.18
C LEU A 112 1.60 -5.99 -3.54
N ASP A 113 0.61 -6.54 -2.84
CA ASP A 113 0.13 -7.90 -3.12
C ASP A 113 -0.42 -8.03 -4.55
N LYS A 114 -1.16 -7.03 -5.03
CA LYS A 114 -1.60 -6.98 -6.42
C LYS A 114 -0.43 -6.95 -7.41
N LEU A 115 0.61 -6.17 -7.12
CA LEU A 115 1.82 -6.13 -7.94
C LEU A 115 2.55 -7.47 -7.93
N GLY A 116 2.64 -8.13 -6.78
CA GLY A 116 3.20 -9.47 -6.66
C GLY A 116 2.50 -10.47 -7.59
N HIS A 117 1.17 -10.44 -7.67
CA HIS A 117 0.42 -11.31 -8.58
C HIS A 117 0.76 -11.04 -10.05
N ILE A 118 0.83 -9.77 -10.46
CA ILE A 118 1.20 -9.40 -11.84
C ILE A 118 2.63 -9.80 -12.15
N MET A 119 3.57 -9.53 -11.27
CA MET A 119 4.97 -9.92 -11.45
C MET A 119 5.10 -11.44 -11.53
N ASN A 120 4.42 -12.19 -10.67
CA ASN A 120 4.43 -13.65 -10.72
C ASN A 120 3.92 -14.19 -12.07
N GLN A 121 2.86 -13.58 -12.61
CA GLN A 121 2.28 -13.96 -13.90
C GLN A 121 3.18 -13.56 -15.08
N VAL A 122 3.53 -12.28 -15.17
CA VAL A 122 4.28 -11.70 -16.29
C VAL A 122 5.71 -12.25 -16.38
N LEU A 123 6.30 -12.65 -15.24
CA LEU A 123 7.64 -13.22 -15.18
C LEU A 123 7.65 -14.76 -15.08
N ASP A 124 6.49 -15.43 -15.15
CA ASP A 124 6.31 -16.88 -15.00
C ASP A 124 7.07 -17.47 -13.80
N LEU A 125 7.03 -16.78 -12.67
CA LEU A 125 7.79 -17.15 -11.47
C LEU A 125 7.20 -18.37 -10.77
N LYS A 126 5.94 -18.73 -11.03
CA LYS A 126 5.25 -19.89 -10.46
C LYS A 126 5.37 -19.97 -8.93
N THR A 127 5.30 -18.80 -8.27
CA THR A 127 5.48 -18.65 -6.81
C THR A 127 4.44 -19.45 -6.03
N GLU A 128 3.24 -19.65 -6.60
CA GLU A 128 2.17 -20.47 -6.04
C GLU A 128 2.58 -21.94 -5.84
N ARG A 129 3.56 -22.46 -6.60
CA ARG A 129 4.09 -23.81 -6.41
C ARG A 129 4.95 -23.94 -5.16
N VAL A 130 5.54 -22.84 -4.70
CA VAL A 130 6.32 -22.78 -3.47
C VAL A 130 5.43 -22.41 -2.29
N LYS A 131 4.50 -21.48 -2.50
CA LYS A 131 3.54 -21.05 -1.48
C LYS A 131 2.22 -20.64 -2.12
N SER A 132 1.15 -21.41 -1.87
CA SER A 132 -0.18 -21.18 -2.46
C SER A 132 -0.73 -19.77 -2.22
N ARG A 133 -0.51 -19.23 -1.02
CA ARG A 133 -0.81 -17.83 -0.66
C ARG A 133 0.49 -17.05 -0.48
N PHE A 134 0.84 -16.24 -1.47
CA PHE A 134 2.08 -15.48 -1.48
C PHE A 134 1.82 -13.97 -1.44
N SER A 135 2.84 -13.22 -1.00
CA SER A 135 2.83 -11.76 -1.01
C SER A 135 3.84 -11.24 -2.04
N TYR A 136 3.83 -9.94 -2.29
CA TYR A 136 4.90 -9.27 -3.06
C TYR A 136 6.31 -9.70 -2.64
N PHE A 137 6.57 -9.75 -1.33
CA PHE A 137 7.89 -10.09 -0.81
C PHE A 137 8.27 -11.56 -1.04
N THR A 138 7.28 -12.44 -1.19
CA THR A 138 7.52 -13.83 -1.59
C THR A 138 7.92 -13.90 -3.06
N VAL A 139 7.28 -13.10 -3.92
CA VAL A 139 7.63 -13.00 -5.35
C VAL A 139 9.02 -12.39 -5.53
N LEU A 140 9.34 -11.34 -4.78
CA LEU A 140 10.66 -10.71 -4.81
C LEU A 140 11.77 -11.70 -4.39
N ARG A 141 11.53 -12.50 -3.35
CA ARG A 141 12.44 -13.60 -2.98
C ARG A 141 12.55 -14.64 -4.08
N GLN A 142 11.44 -15.02 -4.71
CA GLN A 142 11.44 -15.99 -5.80
C GLN A 142 12.25 -15.51 -7.01
N MET A 143 12.23 -14.20 -7.31
CA MET A 143 13.09 -13.60 -8.34
C MET A 143 14.56 -13.76 -7.99
N HIS A 144 14.93 -13.52 -6.72
CA HIS A 144 16.29 -13.70 -6.23
C HIS A 144 16.76 -15.15 -6.38
N ASP A 145 15.97 -16.10 -5.88
CA ASP A 145 16.30 -17.53 -5.91
C ASP A 145 16.45 -18.06 -7.34
N LYS A 146 15.59 -17.58 -8.26
CA LYS A 146 15.65 -17.94 -9.69
C LYS A 146 16.60 -17.08 -10.52
N LYS A 147 17.25 -16.09 -9.93
CA LYS A 147 18.08 -15.09 -10.62
C LYS A 147 17.35 -14.45 -11.82
N THR A 148 16.04 -14.23 -11.67
CA THR A 148 15.19 -13.68 -12.72
C THR A 148 15.30 -12.17 -12.74
N LEU A 149 15.70 -11.61 -13.90
CA LEU A 149 15.85 -10.15 -14.11
C LEU A 149 16.65 -9.47 -12.98
N PRO A 150 17.93 -9.84 -12.78
CA PRO A 150 18.74 -9.40 -11.64
C PRO A 150 18.80 -7.87 -11.51
N GLU A 151 18.78 -7.13 -12.63
CA GLU A 151 18.75 -5.66 -12.62
C GLU A 151 17.49 -5.10 -11.90
N LEU A 152 16.31 -5.66 -12.19
CA LEU A 152 15.07 -5.24 -11.54
C LEU A 152 15.02 -5.72 -10.09
N GLU A 153 15.35 -6.99 -9.88
CA GLU A 153 15.34 -7.61 -8.55
C GLU A 153 16.20 -6.82 -7.55
N THR A 154 17.43 -6.47 -7.93
CA THR A 154 18.37 -5.78 -7.04
C THR A 154 17.85 -4.40 -6.63
N ARG A 155 17.28 -3.63 -7.57
CA ARG A 155 16.70 -2.32 -7.26
C ARG A 155 15.47 -2.44 -6.35
N LEU A 156 14.63 -3.44 -6.58
CA LEU A 156 13.45 -3.69 -5.73
C LEU A 156 13.83 -4.17 -4.32
N TYR A 157 14.89 -4.97 -4.19
CA TYR A 157 15.44 -5.38 -2.89
C TYR A 157 16.05 -4.22 -2.11
N GLN A 158 16.80 -3.35 -2.80
CA GLN A 158 17.35 -2.14 -2.18
C GLN A 158 16.23 -1.24 -1.64
N LEU A 159 15.17 -1.00 -2.42
CA LEU A 159 14.00 -0.27 -1.95
C LEU A 159 13.38 -0.93 -0.71
N LYS A 160 13.12 -2.25 -0.76
CA LYS A 160 12.59 -2.98 0.39
C LYS A 160 13.43 -2.76 1.65
N ASN A 161 14.76 -2.87 1.54
CA ASN A 161 15.66 -2.77 2.68
C ASN A 161 15.70 -1.34 3.25
N ASN A 162 15.69 -0.32 2.38
CA ASN A 162 15.68 1.09 2.79
C ASN A 162 14.42 1.48 3.59
N HIS A 163 13.30 0.77 3.38
CA HIS A 163 12.02 1.04 4.03
C HIS A 163 11.61 -0.07 5.03
N GLN A 164 12.51 -0.99 5.36
CA GLN A 164 12.16 -2.22 6.09
C GLN A 164 11.57 -1.97 7.49
N GLU A 165 12.08 -0.97 8.22
CA GLU A 165 11.61 -0.65 9.56
C GLU A 165 10.14 -0.18 9.53
N ALA A 166 9.85 0.87 8.76
CA ALA A 166 8.51 1.42 8.58
C ALA A 166 7.53 0.35 8.07
N LEU A 167 7.95 -0.44 7.09
CA LEU A 167 7.15 -1.52 6.53
C LEU A 167 6.81 -2.59 7.56
N SER A 168 7.76 -2.94 8.45
CA SER A 168 7.55 -3.93 9.50
C SER A 168 6.53 -3.45 10.53
N LYS A 169 6.60 -2.17 10.92
CA LYS A 169 5.62 -1.54 11.84
C LYS A 169 4.21 -1.54 11.24
N LEU A 170 4.04 -1.02 10.02
CA LEU A 170 2.73 -1.00 9.35
C LEU A 170 2.19 -2.41 9.10
N ARG A 171 3.07 -3.39 8.82
CA ARG A 171 2.66 -4.79 8.65
C ARG A 171 2.13 -5.36 9.95
N SER A 172 2.79 -5.07 11.07
CA SER A 172 2.35 -5.47 12.39
C SER A 172 0.99 -4.86 12.73
N GLN A 173 0.84 -3.54 12.53
CA GLN A 173 -0.44 -2.83 12.73
C GLN A 173 -1.56 -3.39 11.87
N ARG A 174 -1.32 -3.64 10.58
CA ARG A 174 -2.31 -4.27 9.70
C ARG A 174 -2.68 -5.68 10.16
N ASN A 175 -1.70 -6.47 10.57
CA ASN A 175 -1.99 -7.81 11.11
C ASN A 175 -2.84 -7.71 12.36
N MET A 176 -2.49 -6.82 13.30
CA MET A 176 -3.29 -6.56 14.49
C MET A 176 -4.70 -6.12 14.10
N GLU A 177 -4.89 -5.15 13.20
CA GLU A 177 -6.22 -4.72 12.77
C GLU A 177 -7.05 -5.87 12.18
N ILE A 178 -6.46 -6.67 11.30
CA ILE A 178 -7.15 -7.83 10.72
C ILE A 178 -7.44 -8.87 11.80
N HIS A 179 -6.53 -9.09 12.75
CA HIS A 179 -6.73 -10.02 13.84
C HIS A 179 -7.74 -9.51 14.88
N SER A 180 -7.75 -8.22 15.20
CA SER A 180 -8.70 -7.55 16.10
C SER A 180 -10.09 -7.54 15.49
N LEU A 181 -10.26 -7.33 14.18
CA LEU A 181 -11.55 -7.55 13.51
C LEU A 181 -12.01 -9.01 13.58
N ASN A 182 -11.08 -9.97 13.61
CA ASN A 182 -11.39 -11.39 13.78
C ASN A 182 -11.59 -11.80 15.26
N ALA A 183 -10.97 -11.07 16.20
CA ALA A 183 -11.00 -11.31 17.62
C ALA A 183 -12.10 -10.51 18.33
N GLU A 184 -12.59 -9.39 17.80
CA GLU A 184 -13.84 -8.74 18.22
C GLU A 184 -15.04 -9.67 18.03
N MET A 185 -14.93 -10.71 17.19
CA MET A 185 -15.90 -11.80 17.11
C MET A 185 -15.72 -12.90 18.18
N ALA A 186 -14.62 -12.89 18.94
CA ALA A 186 -14.24 -13.94 19.91
C ALA A 186 -13.98 -13.44 21.34
N ASP A 187 -13.59 -12.18 21.54
CA ASP A 187 -13.07 -11.61 22.80
C ASP A 187 -14.04 -10.69 23.54
N ASP A 188 -15.21 -10.38 22.99
CA ASP A 188 -16.35 -9.84 23.76
C ASP A 188 -16.77 -10.79 24.91
N VAL A 189 -16.21 -12.01 24.96
CA VAL A 189 -16.47 -13.01 26.00
C VAL A 189 -15.37 -13.08 27.09
N LYS A 190 -14.17 -12.46 26.95
CA LYS A 190 -13.05 -12.82 27.86
C LYS A 190 -12.20 -11.75 28.54
N ASN A 191 -12.17 -10.48 28.12
CA ASN A 191 -11.25 -9.49 28.73
C ASN A 191 -11.93 -8.34 29.50
N ALA A 192 -13.04 -8.62 30.18
CA ALA A 192 -13.58 -7.78 31.25
C ALA A 192 -12.78 -7.88 32.58
N GLY A 193 -11.49 -8.14 32.52
CA GLY A 193 -10.70 -8.45 33.71
C GLY A 193 -9.22 -8.13 33.57
N SER A 194 -8.78 -7.17 34.38
CA SER A 194 -7.42 -6.82 34.78
C SER A 194 -6.63 -5.84 33.90
N SER A 195 -5.88 -4.86 34.41
CA SER A 195 -5.77 -4.10 35.67
C SER A 195 -4.65 -3.05 35.44
N ASP A 196 -4.69 -1.92 36.14
CA ASP A 196 -3.61 -0.93 36.33
C ASP A 196 -3.20 -0.03 35.14
N ASP A 197 -4.13 0.82 34.70
CA ASP A 197 -3.79 2.12 34.12
C ASP A 197 -4.65 3.18 34.83
N ASP A 198 -4.21 4.44 34.89
CA ASP A 198 -4.86 5.54 35.64
C ASP A 198 -6.23 5.96 35.03
N GLY A 199 -6.88 5.04 34.29
CA GLY A 199 -8.05 5.24 33.46
C GLY A 199 -7.78 6.05 32.19
N LEU A 200 -6.50 6.40 31.92
CA LEU A 200 -6.10 7.28 30.83
C LEU A 200 -5.56 6.48 29.64
N THR A 201 -6.17 6.67 28.48
CA THR A 201 -5.75 5.99 27.26
C THR A 201 -4.70 6.83 26.53
N PRO A 202 -3.45 6.37 26.37
CA PRO A 202 -2.41 7.15 25.71
C PRO A 202 -2.72 7.37 24.23
N VAL A 203 -2.45 8.59 23.75
CA VAL A 203 -2.55 8.93 22.33
C VAL A 203 -1.37 8.32 21.58
N GLU A 204 -1.64 7.64 20.47
CA GLU A 204 -0.59 7.10 19.61
C GLU A 204 0.36 8.20 19.09
N ASN A 205 1.60 7.82 18.78
CA ASN A 205 2.56 8.78 18.22
C ASN A 205 2.24 9.06 16.74
N ILE A 206 1.31 9.99 16.53
CA ILE A 206 0.81 10.41 15.20
C ILE A 206 1.97 10.78 14.27
N LYS A 207 2.97 11.53 14.77
CA LYS A 207 4.11 11.94 13.95
C LYS A 207 4.93 10.76 13.48
N ALA A 208 5.24 9.81 14.37
CA ALA A 208 5.98 8.60 14.01
C ALA A 208 5.17 7.74 13.02
N ASN A 209 3.89 7.52 13.30
CA ASN A 209 2.97 6.79 12.43
C ASN A 209 2.92 7.39 11.01
N MET A 210 2.86 8.72 10.91
CA MET A 210 2.83 9.43 9.64
C MET A 210 4.15 9.36 8.88
N ASN A 211 5.28 9.36 9.58
CA ASN A 211 6.59 9.16 8.97
C ASN A 211 6.71 7.74 8.38
N ASP A 212 6.27 6.73 9.12
CA ASP A 212 6.27 5.34 8.66
C ASP A 212 5.34 5.16 7.43
N LEU A 213 4.13 5.77 7.47
CA LEU A 213 3.21 5.76 6.33
C LEU A 213 3.78 6.49 5.11
N SER A 214 4.42 7.64 5.30
CA SER A 214 5.06 8.39 4.21
C SER A 214 6.20 7.61 3.57
N SER A 215 7.03 6.97 4.40
CA SER A 215 8.11 6.08 3.95
C SER A 215 7.56 4.91 3.11
N CYS A 216 6.48 4.26 3.57
CA CYS A 216 5.86 3.16 2.83
C CYS A 216 5.11 3.62 1.56
N TYR A 217 4.50 4.81 1.58
CA TYR A 217 3.91 5.43 0.39
C TYR A 217 4.96 5.66 -0.69
N GLU A 218 6.10 6.25 -0.33
CA GLU A 218 7.22 6.46 -1.24
C GLU A 218 7.72 5.12 -1.81
N MET A 219 7.90 4.11 -0.94
CA MET A 219 8.31 2.78 -1.36
C MET A 219 7.35 2.19 -2.41
N VAL A 220 6.03 2.30 -2.19
CA VAL A 220 5.00 1.80 -3.11
C VAL A 220 5.12 2.49 -4.47
N CYS A 221 5.17 3.82 -4.49
CA CYS A 221 5.29 4.58 -5.72
C CYS A 221 6.56 4.19 -6.50
N ARG A 222 7.72 4.19 -5.83
CA ARG A 222 9.00 3.80 -6.46
C ARG A 222 9.00 2.37 -6.97
N THR A 223 8.39 1.44 -6.23
CA THR A 223 8.27 0.03 -6.61
C THR A 223 7.44 -0.13 -7.88
N LEU A 224 6.29 0.55 -7.97
CA LEU A 224 5.43 0.55 -9.16
C LEU A 224 6.14 1.21 -10.35
N LEU A 225 6.73 2.39 -10.13
CA LEU A 225 7.48 3.14 -11.14
C LEU A 225 8.59 2.28 -11.75
N LEU A 226 9.45 1.69 -10.91
CA LEU A 226 10.54 0.83 -11.37
C LEU A 226 10.02 -0.39 -12.15
N THR A 227 9.01 -1.06 -11.60
CA THR A 227 8.47 -2.29 -12.20
C THR A 227 7.86 -2.01 -13.57
N PHE A 228 6.94 -1.05 -13.68
CA PHE A 228 6.26 -0.77 -14.94
C PHE A 228 7.17 -0.15 -15.99
N THR A 229 8.11 0.70 -15.58
CA THR A 229 9.13 1.24 -16.49
C THR A 229 10.01 0.12 -17.04
N PHE A 230 10.45 -0.81 -16.18
CA PHE A 230 11.28 -1.93 -16.59
C PHE A 230 10.53 -2.92 -17.49
N LEU A 231 9.30 -3.31 -17.13
CA LEU A 231 8.50 -4.22 -17.95
C LEU A 231 8.22 -3.62 -19.33
N LYS A 232 7.93 -2.32 -19.40
CA LYS A 232 7.77 -1.61 -20.68
C LYS A 232 9.06 -1.60 -21.49
N SER A 233 10.20 -1.24 -20.88
CA SER A 233 11.48 -1.10 -21.59
C SER A 233 11.96 -2.44 -22.16
N LYS A 234 11.79 -3.53 -21.41
CA LYS A 234 12.10 -4.90 -21.85
C LYS A 234 10.98 -5.54 -22.69
N ARG A 235 9.86 -4.83 -22.92
CA ARG A 235 8.68 -5.30 -23.68
C ARG A 235 8.10 -6.62 -23.15
N ILE A 236 8.14 -6.82 -21.83
CA ILE A 236 7.68 -8.04 -21.16
C ILE A 236 6.17 -7.93 -20.93
N CYS A 237 5.43 -8.97 -21.29
CA CYS A 237 3.97 -9.01 -21.23
C CYS A 237 3.46 -10.42 -21.45
#